data_AF-K2JJ17-F1
#
_entry.id   AF-K2JJ17-F1
#
_cell.length_a   1.000
_cell.length_b   1.000
_cell.length_c   1.000
_cell.angle_alpha   90.00
_cell.angle_beta   90.00
_cell.angle_gamma   90.00
#
_symmetry.space_group_name_H-M   'P 1'
#
loop_
_entity.id
_entity.type
_entity.pdbx_description
1 polymer ?
#
loop_
_entity_poly.entity_id
_entity_poly.type
_entity_poly.pdbx_seq_one_letter_code
_entity_poly.pdbx_strand_id
1 'polypeptide(L)'
;MLIIWRGLGWLVPVVVVAGFLVGQLLIDAVLGEGFYTSHPWPKVAAAVWVAVLVAVLGYVLNYKKRPLRTDPESGRQWKAPSHTLFFIPVEFWSVIVLVLFLWLPAQVKPAAEQQPQGHSTQTLAPKAGKE
;
A
#
# COMPACT_ATOMS: atom_id res chain seq x y z
N MET A 1 -11.14 24.37 10.54
CA MET A 1 -10.31 23.78 9.48
C MET A 1 -9.64 22.53 10.02
N LEU A 2 -9.98 21.34 9.51
CA LEU A 2 -9.42 20.07 9.99
C LEU A 2 -8.06 19.84 9.30
N ILE A 3 -6.97 20.17 9.98
CA ILE A 3 -5.62 19.86 9.49
C ILE A 3 -5.34 18.39 9.81
N ILE A 4 -5.38 17.54 8.78
CA ILE A 4 -5.18 16.09 8.88
C ILE A 4 -3.71 15.66 8.97
N TRP A 5 -2.73 16.54 8.74
CA TRP A 5 -1.30 16.20 8.83
C TRP A 5 -0.51 17.21 9.66
N ARG A 6 0.59 16.77 10.28
CA ARG A 6 1.51 17.65 11.02
C ARG A 6 2.94 17.51 10.52
N GLY A 7 3.57 18.65 10.22
CA GLY A 7 4.93 18.71 9.69
C GLY A 7 5.07 17.92 8.38
N LEU A 8 6.02 16.98 8.33
CA LEU A 8 6.34 16.21 7.13
C LEU A 8 5.51 14.92 6.95
N GLY A 9 4.39 14.78 7.66
CA GLY A 9 3.50 13.61 7.50
C GLY A 9 2.92 13.46 6.10
N TRP A 10 2.77 14.55 5.35
CA TRP A 10 2.32 14.52 3.95
C TRP A 10 3.28 13.79 3.00
N LEU A 11 4.52 13.53 3.40
CA LEU A 11 5.48 12.76 2.60
C LEU A 11 5.12 11.27 2.48
N VAL A 12 4.30 10.73 3.39
CA VAL A 12 3.91 9.32 3.36
C VAL A 12 3.27 8.91 2.02
N PRO A 13 2.18 9.55 1.53
CA PRO A 13 1.59 9.19 0.24
C PRO A 13 2.58 9.37 -0.92
N VAL A 14 3.45 10.38 -0.86
CA VAL A 14 4.47 10.61 -1.89
C VAL A 14 5.47 9.45 -1.95
N VAL A 15 5.99 9.03 -0.79
CA VAL A 15 6.93 7.90 -0.70
C VAL A 15 6.26 6.58 -1.08
N VAL A 16 4.99 6.39 -0.74
CA VAL A 16 4.23 5.20 -1.15
C VAL A 16 4.12 5.13 -2.67
N VAL A 17 3.63 6.19 -3.32
CA VAL A 17 3.46 6.21 -4.78
C VAL A 17 4.82 6.09 -5.48
N ALA A 18 5.81 6.89 -5.08
CA ALA A 18 7.14 6.84 -5.67
C ALA A 18 7.81 5.48 -5.46
N GLY A 19 7.67 4.87 -4.28
CA GLY A 19 8.26 3.57 -3.98
C GLY A 19 7.66 2.44 -4.82
N PHE A 20 6.35 2.45 -5.09
CA PHE A 20 5.73 1.49 -6.00
C PHE A 20 6.16 1.69 -7.45
N LEU A 21 6.23 2.94 -7.92
CA LEU A 21 6.71 3.24 -9.27
C LEU A 21 8.16 2.78 -9.47
N VAL A 22 9.03 3.11 -8.52
CA VAL A 22 10.43 2.66 -8.54
C VAL A 22 10.51 1.14 -8.45
N GLY A 23 9.71 0.50 -7.60
CA GLY A 23 9.66 -0.96 -7.49
C GLY A 23 9.27 -1.64 -8.80
N GLN A 24 8.23 -1.13 -9.48
CA GLN A 24 7.83 -1.62 -10.79
C GLN A 24 8.93 -1.44 -11.82
N LEU A 25 9.50 -0.23 -11.95
CA LEU A 25 10.56 0.07 -12.90
C LEU A 25 11.79 -0.82 -12.68
N LEU A 26 12.21 -1.03 -11.43
CA LEU A 26 13.35 -1.89 -11.11
C LEU A 26 13.08 -3.36 -11.46
N ILE A 27 11.89 -3.87 -11.15
CA ILE A 27 11.54 -5.25 -11.42
C ILE A 27 11.44 -5.50 -12.92
N ASP A 28 10.76 -4.62 -13.65
CA ASP A 28 10.63 -4.74 -15.11
C ASP A 28 12.00 -4.57 -15.80
N ALA A 29 12.88 -3.71 -15.28
CA ALA A 29 14.24 -3.55 -15.82
C ALA A 29 15.13 -4.79 -15.61
N VAL A 30 14.94 -5.55 -14.53
CA VAL A 30 15.78 -6.70 -14.18
C VAL A 30 15.22 -8.01 -14.73
N LEU A 31 13.90 -8.20 -14.67
CA LEU A 31 13.22 -9.47 -14.99
C LEU A 31 12.48 -9.46 -16.33
N GLY A 32 12.42 -8.31 -17.01
CA GLY A 32 11.79 -8.13 -18.31
C GLY A 32 10.52 -7.27 -18.24
N GLU A 33 10.20 -6.63 -19.36
CA GLU A 33 9.09 -5.70 -19.46
C GLU A 33 7.75 -6.39 -19.12
N GLY A 34 6.97 -5.78 -18.22
CA GLY A 34 5.68 -6.31 -17.77
C GLY A 34 5.78 -7.48 -16.78
N PHE A 35 6.97 -7.81 -16.27
CA PHE A 35 7.12 -8.84 -15.24
C PHE A 35 6.36 -8.48 -13.95
N TYR A 36 6.40 -7.21 -13.54
CA TYR A 36 5.72 -6.71 -12.35
C TYR A 36 4.20 -6.90 -12.39
N THR A 37 3.60 -6.75 -13.56
CA THR A 37 2.13 -6.83 -13.74
C THR A 37 1.66 -8.28 -13.93
N SER A 38 2.46 -9.09 -14.62
CA SER A 38 2.16 -10.49 -14.97
C SER A 38 2.26 -11.46 -13.80
N HIS A 39 3.14 -11.21 -12.84
CA HIS A 39 3.32 -12.08 -11.68
C HIS A 39 2.71 -11.46 -10.41
N PRO A 40 2.18 -12.27 -9.47
CA PRO A 40 1.59 -11.77 -8.23
C PRO A 40 2.64 -11.40 -7.17
N TRP A 41 3.74 -12.15 -7.09
CA TRP A 41 4.77 -11.96 -6.06
C TRP A 41 5.54 -10.63 -6.13
N PRO A 42 5.80 -10.01 -7.31
CA PRO A 42 6.45 -8.70 -7.41
C PRO A 42 5.72 -7.59 -6.66
N LYS A 43 4.38 -7.65 -6.63
CA LYS A 43 3.53 -6.67 -5.93
C LYS A 43 3.71 -6.80 -4.41
N VAL A 44 3.84 -8.02 -3.92
CA VAL A 44 4.16 -8.31 -2.50
C VAL A 44 5.55 -7.79 -2.16
N ALA A 45 6.55 -8.05 -3.00
CA ALA A 45 7.91 -7.55 -2.81
C ALA A 45 7.95 -6.01 -2.80
N ALA A 46 7.24 -5.36 -3.72
CA ALA A 46 7.13 -3.91 -3.77
C ALA A 46 6.40 -3.33 -2.54
N ALA A 47 5.36 -3.99 -2.03
CA ALA A 47 4.70 -3.58 -0.80
C ALA A 47 5.65 -3.62 0.42
N VAL A 48 6.47 -4.68 0.54
CA VAL A 48 7.50 -4.77 1.58
C VAL A 48 8.56 -3.69 1.42
N TRP A 49 9.03 -3.47 0.20
CA TRP A 49 9.97 -2.39 -0.13
C TRP A 49 9.45 -1.02 0.29
N VAL A 50 8.21 -0.68 -0.09
CA VAL A 50 7.58 0.59 0.25
C VAL A 50 7.42 0.74 1.76
N ALA A 51 7.03 -0.32 2.46
CA ALA A 51 6.91 -0.28 3.92
C ALA A 51 8.24 0.02 4.61
N VAL A 52 9.35 -0.55 4.12
CA VAL A 52 10.70 -0.24 4.60
C VAL A 52 11.03 1.24 4.36
N LEU A 53 10.72 1.79 3.19
CA LEU A 53 10.94 3.22 2.90
C LEU A 53 10.15 4.12 3.86
N VAL A 54 8.88 3.79 4.13
CA VAL A 54 8.05 4.54 5.09
C VAL A 54 8.58 4.40 6.52
N ALA A 55 9.06 3.20 6.92
CA ALA A 55 9.66 2.98 8.23
C ALA A 55 10.93 3.83 8.42
N VAL A 56 11.81 3.86 7.41
CA VAL A 56 13.02 4.70 7.41
C VAL A 56 12.65 6.17 7.46
N LEU A 57 11.66 6.61 6.68
CA LEU A 57 11.15 7.98 6.71
C LEU A 57 10.68 8.37 8.12
N GLY A 58 9.84 7.55 8.75
CA GLY A 58 9.37 7.78 10.11
C GLY A 58 10.50 7.81 11.13
N TYR A 59 11.42 6.83 11.08
CA TYR A 59 12.59 6.79 11.95
C TYR A 59 13.44 8.06 11.85
N VAL A 60 13.73 8.52 10.63
CA VAL A 60 14.52 9.74 10.42
C VAL A 60 13.79 10.97 10.95
N LEU A 61 12.49 11.08 10.69
CA LEU A 61 11.68 12.23 11.04
C LEU A 61 11.40 12.33 12.55
N ASN A 62 10.98 11.25 13.18
CA ASN A 62 10.48 11.26 14.57
C ASN A 62 11.48 10.75 15.61
N TYR A 63 12.55 10.06 15.21
CA TYR A 63 13.58 9.62 16.15
C TYR A 63 14.89 10.38 15.98
N LYS A 64 15.43 10.48 14.74
CA LYS A 64 16.76 11.06 14.51
C LYS A 64 16.77 12.59 14.49
N LYS A 65 15.83 13.21 13.76
CA LYS A 65 15.80 14.66 13.53
C LYS A 65 14.84 15.41 14.44
N ARG A 66 14.29 14.77 15.48
CA ARG A 66 13.28 15.37 16.34
C ARG A 66 13.92 16.47 17.21
N PRO A 67 13.60 17.76 16.98
CA PRO A 67 14.27 18.82 17.70
C PRO A 67 13.85 18.82 19.18
N LEU A 68 14.83 19.02 20.06
CA LEU A 68 14.58 19.33 21.47
C LEU A 68 14.20 20.81 21.56
N ARG A 69 13.05 21.10 22.17
CA ARG A 69 12.66 22.47 22.52
C ARG A 69 12.99 22.70 23.98
N THR A 70 13.71 23.77 24.25
CA THR A 70 14.02 24.21 25.61
C THR A 70 13.04 25.30 26.00
N ASP A 71 12.41 25.15 27.15
CA ASP A 71 11.60 26.20 27.77
C ASP A 71 12.52 27.30 28.32
N PRO A 72 12.39 28.57 27.85
CA PRO A 72 13.24 29.67 28.29
C PRO A 72 13.04 30.08 29.76
N GLU A 73 11.89 29.77 30.38
CA GLU A 73 11.64 30.13 31.79
C GLU A 73 12.04 29.02 32.77
N SER A 74 11.77 27.76 32.43
CA SER A 74 12.01 26.62 33.34
C SER A 74 13.26 25.80 33.03
N GLY A 75 13.91 26.06 31.88
CA GLY A 75 15.05 25.27 31.39
C GLY A 75 14.69 23.83 30.98
N ARG A 76 13.41 23.43 31.05
CA ARG A 76 12.98 22.06 30.75
C ARG A 76 13.04 21.79 29.25
N GLN A 77 13.71 20.71 28.88
CA GLN A 77 13.75 20.24 27.49
C GLN A 77 12.61 19.26 27.23
N TRP A 78 11.87 19.46 26.14
CA TRP A 78 10.84 18.54 25.68
C TRP A 78 10.99 18.27 24.17
N LYS A 79 10.67 17.04 23.74
CA LYS A 79 10.77 16.66 22.34
C LYS A 79 9.65 17.32 21.52
N ALA A 80 9.98 18.01 20.44
CA ALA A 80 9.00 18.64 19.56
C ALA A 80 7.92 17.65 19.08
N PRO A 81 6.72 18.07 18.71
CA PRO A 81 5.65 17.13 18.39
C PRO A 81 5.98 16.25 17.18
N SER A 82 5.64 14.96 17.20
CA SER A 82 5.90 14.02 16.10
C SER A 82 5.23 14.44 14.79
N HIS A 83 5.85 14.12 13.65
CA HIS A 83 5.26 14.19 12.32
C HIS A 83 4.18 13.14 12.17
N THR A 84 2.98 13.56 11.76
CA THR A 84 1.78 12.70 11.70
C THR A 84 1.02 12.90 10.41
N LEU A 85 0.40 11.84 9.92
CA LEU A 85 -0.61 11.85 8.86
C LEU A 85 -1.89 11.19 9.39
N PHE A 86 -3.04 11.82 9.19
CA PHE A 86 -4.33 11.48 9.81
C PHE A 86 -4.20 11.25 11.33
N PHE A 87 -3.47 12.12 12.02
CA PHE A 87 -3.17 12.03 13.45
C PHE A 87 -2.33 10.81 13.88
N ILE A 88 -1.92 9.95 12.94
CA ILE A 88 -1.08 8.77 13.17
C ILE A 88 0.40 9.13 12.89
N PRO A 89 1.34 8.84 13.81
CA PRO A 89 2.76 9.05 13.56
C PRO A 89 3.26 8.28 12.33
N VAL A 90 4.16 8.90 11.56
CA VAL A 90 4.66 8.37 10.28
C VAL A 90 5.20 6.93 10.38
N GLU A 91 5.76 6.53 11.51
CA GLU A 91 6.32 5.18 11.70
C GLU A 91 5.26 4.09 11.58
N PHE A 92 4.06 4.34 12.11
CA PHE A 92 2.96 3.37 12.07
C PHE A 92 2.40 3.19 10.66
N TRP A 93 2.60 4.16 9.76
CA TRP A 93 2.21 4.04 8.36
C TRP A 93 2.96 2.92 7.64
N SER A 94 4.15 2.52 8.10
CA SER A 94 4.85 1.35 7.55
C SER A 94 4.05 0.06 7.72
N VAL A 95 3.51 -0.17 8.92
CA VAL A 95 2.66 -1.33 9.23
C VAL A 95 1.33 -1.22 8.52
N ILE A 96 0.72 -0.03 8.49
CA ILE A 96 -0.56 0.19 7.79
C ILE A 96 -0.42 -0.13 6.31
N VAL A 97 0.64 0.34 5.65
CA VAL A 97 0.91 0.03 4.24
C VAL A 97 1.05 -1.48 4.04
N LEU A 98 1.84 -2.18 4.85
CA LEU A 98 1.95 -3.64 4.75
C LEU A 98 0.59 -4.32 4.86
N VAL A 99 -0.20 -3.97 5.89
CA VAL A 99 -1.50 -4.58 6.10
C VAL A 99 -2.43 -4.30 4.92
N LEU A 100 -2.50 -3.05 4.43
CA LEU A 100 -3.35 -2.69 3.30
C LEU A 100 -2.98 -3.48 2.03
N PHE A 101 -1.70 -3.59 1.70
CA PHE A 101 -1.26 -4.20 0.44
C PHE A 101 -1.11 -5.73 0.51
N LEU A 102 -1.05 -6.33 1.70
CA LEU A 102 -1.03 -7.79 1.86
C LEU A 102 -2.42 -8.36 2.16
N TRP A 103 -3.22 -7.69 2.98
CA TRP A 103 -4.53 -8.19 3.42
C TRP A 103 -5.64 -7.92 2.40
N LEU A 104 -5.67 -6.74 1.79
CA LEU A 104 -6.73 -6.37 0.84
C LEU A 104 -6.78 -7.30 -0.39
N PRO A 105 -5.67 -7.63 -1.09
CA PRO A 105 -5.74 -8.54 -2.22
C PRO A 105 -6.06 -9.97 -1.82
N ALA A 106 -5.81 -10.39 -0.58
CA ALA A 106 -6.18 -11.73 -0.10
C ALA A 106 -7.71 -11.94 -0.05
N GLN A 107 -8.50 -10.88 -0.05
CA GLN A 107 -9.96 -10.95 -0.06
C GLN A 107 -10.54 -11.03 -1.49
N VAL A 108 -9.73 -10.78 -2.52
CA VAL A 108 -10.18 -10.76 -3.91
C VAL A 108 -10.06 -12.16 -4.49
N LYS A 109 -11.19 -12.86 -4.63
CA LYS A 109 -11.26 -14.15 -5.31
C LYS A 109 -10.76 -14.00 -6.76
N PRO A 110 -9.85 -14.86 -7.24
CA PRO A 110 -9.35 -14.78 -8.60
C PRO A 110 -10.49 -15.00 -9.60
N ALA A 111 -10.55 -14.18 -10.65
CA ALA A 111 -11.58 -14.24 -11.69
C ALA A 111 -11.70 -15.60 -12.40
N ALA A 112 -10.68 -16.46 -12.29
CA ALA A 112 -10.72 -17.83 -12.79
C ALA A 112 -11.75 -18.74 -12.08
N GLU A 113 -12.18 -18.40 -10.85
CA GLU A 113 -13.28 -19.10 -10.15
C GLU A 113 -14.67 -18.51 -10.44
N GLN A 114 -14.76 -17.41 -11.19
CA GLN A 114 -16.03 -16.85 -11.65
C GLN A 114 -16.47 -17.54 -12.94
N GLN A 115 -16.56 -18.87 -12.91
CA GLN A 115 -17.16 -19.62 -14.00
C GLN A 115 -18.66 -19.23 -14.07
N PRO A 116 -19.20 -18.83 -15.23
CA PRO A 116 -20.60 -18.44 -15.32
C PRO A 116 -21.42 -19.68 -14.97
N GLN A 117 -22.27 -19.56 -13.94
CA GLN A 117 -23.31 -20.55 -13.69
C GLN A 117 -24.04 -20.75 -15.01
N GLY A 118 -23.91 -21.95 -15.56
CA GLY A 118 -24.47 -22.29 -16.85
C GLY A 118 -25.94 -21.93 -16.88
N HIS A 119 -26.29 -20.90 -17.65
CA HIS A 119 -27.62 -20.82 -18.20
C HIS A 119 -27.76 -22.03 -19.11
N SER A 120 -28.34 -23.10 -18.56
CA SER A 120 -28.80 -24.27 -19.28
C SER A 120 -29.65 -23.78 -20.45
N THR A 121 -29.02 -23.67 -21.62
CA THR A 121 -29.74 -23.51 -22.87
C THR A 121 -30.47 -24.84 -23.04
N GLN A 122 -31.74 -24.88 -22.64
CA GLN A 122 -32.65 -25.94 -23.07
C GLN A 122 -32.67 -25.87 -24.59
N THR A 123 -31.83 -26.72 -25.18
CA THR A 123 -31.84 -26.99 -26.61
C THR A 123 -33.16 -27.68 -26.89
N LEU A 124 -34.09 -26.94 -27.47
CA LEU A 124 -35.28 -27.47 -28.13
C LEU A 124 -34.81 -28.50 -29.16
N ALA A 125 -34.97 -29.79 -28.86
CA ALA A 125 -34.81 -30.84 -29.85
C ALA A 125 -36.12 -30.97 -30.64
N PRO A 126 -36.13 -30.76 -31.97
CA PRO A 126 -37.25 -31.15 -32.79
C PRO A 126 -37.15 -32.65 -33.03
N LYS A 127 -38.15 -33.43 -32.63
CA LYS A 127 -38.32 -34.78 -33.15
C LYS A 127 -39.56 -34.84 -34.01
N ALA A 128 -39.29 -34.69 -35.31
CA ALA A 128 -40.18 -34.99 -36.42
C ALA A 128 -40.70 -36.43 -36.32
N GLY A 129 -41.85 -36.63 -36.97
CA GLY A 129 -42.76 -37.74 -36.76
C GLY A 129 -42.26 -39.13 -37.15
N LYS A 130 -43.12 -40.10 -36.83
CA LYS A 130 -43.27 -41.40 -37.48
C LYS A 130 -44.68 -41.92 -37.16
N GLU A 131 -45.45 -42.05 -38.24
CA GLU A 131 -46.58 -42.96 -38.55
C GLU A 131 -47.80 -42.99 -37.62
#